data_AF-A0A4Q3AQC8-F1
#
_entry.id   AF-A0A4Q3AQC8-F1
#
_cell.length_a   1.000
_cell.length_b   1.000
_cell.length_c   1.000
_cell.angle_alpha   90.00
_cell.angle_beta   90.00
_cell.angle_gamma   90.00
#
_symmetry.space_group_name_H-M   'P 1'
#
loop_
_entity.id
_entity.type
_entity.pdbx_description
1 polymer ?
#
loop_
_entity_poly.entity_id
_entity_poly.type
_entity_poly.pdbx_seq_one_letter_code
_entity_poly.pdbx_strand_id
1 'polypeptide(L)'
;MKVSGLQSISSSIAAEGYFVKCVLNVSAAIFFPGSIQHRDMKHEGVSYEDDYRGNAMAATITPGMIDVRFHQAFADGAVKEIFDRLLALPEMSWAKGFTVRYQGRVLR
;
A
#
# COMPACT_ATOMS: atom_id res chain seq x y z
N MET A 1 -12.89 2.79 -1.97
CA MET A 1 -11.51 2.81 -2.49
C MET A 1 -11.43 1.79 -3.62
N LYS A 2 -10.77 2.11 -4.72
CA LYS A 2 -10.52 1.17 -5.82
C LYS A 2 -9.23 0.39 -5.57
N VAL A 3 -9.21 -0.90 -5.91
CA VAL A 3 -8.02 -1.75 -5.78
C VAL A 3 -7.64 -2.29 -7.14
N SER A 4 -6.37 -2.19 -7.51
CA SER A 4 -5.84 -2.70 -8.77
C SER A 4 -4.48 -3.37 -8.59
N GLY A 5 -4.06 -4.15 -9.58
CA GLY A 5 -2.76 -4.81 -9.58
C GLY A 5 -2.68 -6.11 -8.77
N LEU A 6 -3.76 -6.57 -8.12
CA LEU A 6 -3.77 -7.85 -7.38
C LEU A 6 -3.39 -9.05 -8.26
N GLN A 7 -3.83 -9.06 -9.52
CA GLN A 7 -3.46 -10.10 -10.50
C GLN A 7 -1.93 -10.20 -10.65
N SER A 8 -1.23 -9.06 -10.65
CA SER A 8 0.23 -8.98 -10.84
C SER A 8 1.04 -9.50 -9.66
N ILE A 9 0.44 -9.58 -8.47
CA ILE A 9 1.10 -10.05 -7.24
C ILE A 9 0.62 -11.44 -6.80
N SER A 10 -0.38 -12.01 -7.48
CA SER A 10 -1.03 -13.28 -7.11
C SER A 10 -0.04 -14.43 -6.93
N SER A 11 0.93 -14.57 -7.85
CA SER A 11 1.99 -15.56 -7.76
C SER A 11 2.99 -15.26 -6.65
N SER A 12 3.24 -13.98 -6.37
CA SER A 12 4.18 -13.55 -5.32
C SER A 12 3.61 -13.89 -3.94
N ILE A 13 2.34 -13.58 -3.67
CA ILE A 13 1.74 -13.80 -2.36
C ILE A 13 1.53 -15.28 -2.01
N ALA A 14 1.63 -16.19 -2.99
CA ALA A 14 1.62 -17.62 -2.77
C ALA A 14 2.99 -18.17 -2.30
N ALA A 15 4.07 -17.40 -2.46
CA ALA A 15 5.40 -17.78 -2.03
C ALA A 15 5.62 -17.45 -0.54
N GLU A 16 6.40 -18.28 0.14
CA GLU A 16 6.88 -17.96 1.49
C GLU A 16 7.79 -16.73 1.44
N GLY A 17 7.61 -15.81 2.40
CA GLY A 17 8.47 -14.61 2.49
C GLY A 17 8.29 -13.59 1.36
N TYR A 18 7.10 -13.52 0.75
CA TYR A 18 6.85 -12.62 -0.37
C TYR A 18 7.17 -11.15 -0.07
N PHE A 19 7.50 -10.41 -1.12
CA PHE A 19 7.72 -8.98 -1.07
C PHE A 19 6.91 -8.27 -2.15
N VAL A 20 5.92 -7.50 -1.71
CA VAL A 20 4.99 -6.75 -2.55
C VAL A 20 5.12 -5.27 -2.22
N LYS A 21 4.84 -4.41 -3.19
CA LYS A 21 4.78 -2.98 -3.00
C LYS A 21 3.40 -2.46 -3.36
N CYS A 22 3.06 -1.31 -2.78
CA CYS A 22 1.83 -0.61 -3.09
C CYS A 22 2.08 0.90 -3.18
N VAL A 23 1.36 1.56 -4.07
CA VAL A 23 1.16 3.01 -4.06
C VAL A 23 -0.32 3.26 -3.83
N LEU A 24 -0.67 4.13 -2.88
CA LEU A 24 -2.06 4.35 -2.52
C LEU A 24 -2.35 5.77 -2.05
N ASN A 25 -3.60 6.18 -2.20
CA ASN A 25 -4.17 7.36 -1.59
C ASN A 25 -5.61 7.07 -1.11
N VAL A 26 -6.36 8.10 -0.73
CA VAL A 26 -7.74 7.95 -0.24
C VAL A 26 -8.70 7.27 -1.24
N SER A 27 -8.40 7.37 -2.53
CA SER A 27 -9.27 6.94 -3.61
C SER A 27 -8.91 5.55 -4.14
N ALA A 28 -7.63 5.20 -4.22
CA ALA A 28 -7.18 3.94 -4.80
C ALA A 28 -5.88 3.39 -4.20
N ALA A 29 -5.70 2.07 -4.33
CA ALA A 29 -4.48 1.34 -3.99
C ALA A 29 -4.05 0.44 -5.16
N ILE A 30 -2.80 0.58 -5.57
CA ILE A 30 -2.21 -0.16 -6.69
C ILE A 30 -1.12 -1.06 -6.15
N PHE A 31 -1.28 -2.37 -6.31
CA PHE A 31 -0.33 -3.38 -5.87
C PHE A 31 0.55 -3.85 -7.03
N PHE A 32 1.81 -4.13 -6.74
CA PHE A 32 2.77 -4.56 -7.76
C PHE A 32 3.94 -5.34 -7.15
N PRO A 33 4.64 -6.17 -7.95
CA PRO A 33 5.79 -6.93 -7.47
C PRO A 33 6.87 -6.06 -6.84
N GLY A 34 7.54 -6.59 -5.82
CA GLY A 34 8.61 -5.89 -5.11
C GLY A 34 9.82 -5.50 -5.97
N SER A 35 9.98 -6.12 -7.14
CA SER A 35 11.01 -5.78 -8.14
C SER A 35 10.78 -4.43 -8.83
N ILE A 36 9.53 -3.92 -8.86
CA ILE A 36 9.19 -2.63 -9.49
C ILE A 36 9.40 -1.50 -8.48
N GLN A 37 9.90 -0.34 -8.92
CA GLN A 37 10.04 0.83 -8.05
C GLN A 37 8.74 1.63 -7.97
N HIS A 38 8.45 2.22 -6.81
CA HIS A 38 7.23 3.03 -6.61
C HIS A 38 7.08 4.16 -7.63
N ARG A 39 8.19 4.82 -8.01
CA ARG A 39 8.21 5.91 -9.00
C ARG A 39 7.84 5.47 -10.42
N ASP A 40 8.05 4.19 -10.73
CA ASP A 40 7.78 3.63 -12.05
C ASP A 40 6.28 3.26 -12.19
N MET A 41 5.55 3.23 -11.08
CA MET A 41 4.11 3.02 -11.11
C MET A 41 3.35 4.31 -11.41
N LYS A 42 2.70 4.31 -12.58
CA LYS A 42 1.79 5.37 -13.01
C LYS A 42 0.37 4.84 -13.07
N HIS A 43 -0.56 5.54 -12.43
CA HIS A 43 -1.98 5.23 -12.48
C HIS A 43 -2.77 6.55 -12.46
N GLU A 44 -3.82 6.63 -13.28
CA GLU A 44 -4.71 7.79 -13.28
C GLU A 44 -5.28 8.03 -11.87
N GLY A 45 -5.17 9.26 -11.36
CA GLY A 45 -5.64 9.67 -10.04
C GLY A 45 -4.75 9.29 -8.86
N VAL A 46 -3.67 8.53 -9.08
CA VAL A 46 -2.69 8.16 -8.04
C VAL A 46 -1.27 8.43 -8.54
N SER A 47 -0.63 9.44 -7.97
CA SER A 47 0.71 9.86 -8.35
C SER A 47 1.62 9.81 -7.14
N TYR A 48 2.63 8.93 -7.19
CA TYR A 48 3.76 8.94 -6.28
C TYR A 48 4.91 9.68 -6.96
N GLU A 49 5.37 10.75 -6.32
CA GLU A 49 6.46 11.59 -6.80
C GLU A 49 7.44 11.84 -5.64
N ASP A 50 8.70 12.06 -5.99
CA ASP A 50 9.75 12.37 -5.01
C ASP A 50 9.43 13.66 -4.23
N ASP A 51 10.07 13.81 -3.08
CA ASP A 51 9.88 14.95 -2.15
C ASP A 51 8.42 15.18 -1.73
N TYR A 52 7.60 14.11 -1.74
CA TYR A 52 6.19 14.13 -1.33
C TYR A 52 5.33 15.09 -2.16
N ARG A 53 5.70 15.29 -3.43
CA ARG A 53 4.99 16.17 -4.38
C ARG A 53 3.77 15.50 -5.00
N GLY A 54 3.67 14.18 -4.85
CA GLY A 54 2.56 13.37 -5.30
C GLY A 54 1.35 13.48 -4.39
N ASN A 55 0.29 12.76 -4.75
CA ASN A 55 -0.92 12.63 -3.95
C ASN A 55 -1.04 11.23 -3.33
N ALA A 56 0.04 10.45 -3.29
CA ALA A 56 0.03 9.05 -2.90
C ALA A 56 1.20 8.68 -1.99
N MET A 57 0.92 7.77 -1.06
CA MET A 57 1.89 7.12 -0.21
C MET A 57 2.47 5.90 -0.90
N ALA A 58 3.69 5.54 -0.55
CA ALA A 58 4.33 4.28 -0.90
C ALA A 58 4.32 3.34 0.29
N ALA A 59 4.06 2.06 0.06
CA ALA A 59 4.15 1.02 1.07
C ALA A 59 4.91 -0.21 0.55
N THR A 60 5.55 -0.90 1.47
CA THR A 60 6.12 -2.24 1.28
C THR A 60 5.35 -3.23 2.12
N ILE A 61 5.17 -4.44 1.60
CA ILE A 61 4.33 -5.47 2.19
C ILE A 61 5.11 -6.78 2.23
N THR A 62 5.18 -7.34 3.44
CA THR A 62 5.72 -8.66 3.74
C THR A 62 4.65 -9.46 4.50
N PRO A 63 4.80 -10.78 4.70
CA PRO A 63 3.81 -11.56 5.43
C PRO A 63 3.45 -10.94 6.79
N GLY A 64 2.19 -10.53 6.95
CA GLY A 64 1.66 -9.97 8.19
C GLY A 64 1.91 -8.47 8.41
N MET A 65 2.64 -7.77 7.53
CA MET A 65 3.06 -6.39 7.75
C MET A 65 2.93 -5.51 6.51
N ILE A 66 2.41 -4.29 6.70
CA ILE A 66 2.43 -3.22 5.72
C ILE A 66 3.21 -2.04 6.31
N ASP A 67 4.41 -1.79 5.81
CA ASP A 67 5.25 -0.66 6.19
C ASP A 67 5.03 0.50 5.21
N VAL A 68 4.44 1.58 5.70
CA VAL A 68 4.06 2.77 4.94
C VAL A 68 5.13 3.84 5.09
N ARG A 69 5.63 4.35 3.97
CA ARG A 69 6.59 5.46 3.93
C ARG A 69 5.88 6.75 4.32
N PHE A 70 6.61 7.61 5.04
CA PHE A 70 6.15 8.94 5.40
C PHE A 70 5.70 9.72 4.16
N HIS A 71 4.63 10.52 4.31
CA HIS A 71 4.22 11.51 3.33
C HIS A 71 3.58 12.70 4.07
N GLN A 72 4.10 13.92 3.83
CA GLN A 72 3.71 15.11 4.60
C GLN A 72 2.21 15.44 4.57
N ALA A 73 1.53 15.10 3.48
CA ALA A 73 0.09 15.31 3.31
C ALA A 73 -0.80 14.31 4.09
N PHE A 74 -0.23 13.28 4.72
CA PHE A 74 -0.97 12.21 5.38
C PHE A 74 -0.57 12.10 6.86
N ALA A 75 -1.45 12.58 7.74
CA ALA A 75 -1.32 12.39 9.18
C ALA A 75 -1.73 10.97 9.60
N ASP A 76 -1.26 10.50 10.76
CA ASP A 76 -1.51 9.14 11.28
C ASP A 76 -3.00 8.73 11.24
N GLY A 77 -3.91 9.63 11.62
CA GLY A 77 -5.36 9.37 11.58
C GLY A 77 -5.87 9.10 10.16
N ALA A 78 -5.44 9.90 9.18
CA ALA A 78 -5.81 9.70 7.79
C ALA A 78 -5.22 8.40 7.22
N VAL A 79 -3.96 8.07 7.57
CA VAL A 79 -3.34 6.80 7.18
C VAL A 79 -4.13 5.63 7.76
N LYS A 80 -4.46 5.69 9.05
CA LYS A 80 -5.26 4.67 9.73
C LYS A 80 -6.60 4.45 9.02
N GLU A 81 -7.36 5.50 8.76
CA GLU A 81 -8.66 5.42 8.07
C GLU A 81 -8.55 4.83 6.66
N ILE A 82 -7.51 5.22 5.92
CA ILE A 82 -7.22 4.69 4.58
C ILE A 82 -7.00 3.18 4.64
N PHE A 83 -6.18 2.71 5.59
CA PHE A 83 -5.88 1.27 5.71
C PHE A 83 -7.02 0.46 6.33
N ASP A 84 -7.79 1.03 7.25
CA ASP A 84 -9.01 0.39 7.76
C ASP A 84 -10.02 0.17 6.63
N ARG A 85 -10.20 1.17 5.75
CA ARG A 85 -11.05 1.03 4.55
C ARG A 85 -10.50 0.04 3.54
N LEU A 86 -9.19 0.08 3.26
CA LEU A 86 -8.54 -0.84 2.32
C LEU A 86 -8.68 -2.29 2.79
N LEU A 87 -8.33 -2.57 4.04
CA LEU A 87 -8.28 -3.94 4.58
C LEU A 87 -9.65 -4.50 4.96
N ALA A 88 -10.70 -3.69 4.89
CA ALA A 88 -12.09 -4.14 4.96
C ALA A 88 -12.64 -4.63 3.61
N LEU A 89 -11.94 -4.39 2.48
CA LEU A 89 -12.39 -4.82 1.16
C LEU A 89 -12.26 -6.34 0.99
N PRO A 90 -13.24 -7.02 0.37
CA PRO A 90 -13.16 -8.46 0.09
C PRO A 90 -11.90 -8.88 -0.68
N GLU A 91 -11.46 -8.05 -1.62
CA GLU A 91 -10.27 -8.25 -2.44
C GLU A 91 -8.98 -8.25 -1.62
N MET A 92 -9.02 -7.71 -0.40
CA MET A 92 -7.91 -7.66 0.56
C MET A 92 -7.94 -8.79 1.59
N SER A 93 -8.76 -9.82 1.38
CA SER A 93 -8.86 -10.98 2.28
C SER A 93 -7.51 -11.66 2.57
N TRP A 94 -6.57 -11.64 1.62
CA TRP A 94 -5.21 -12.16 1.79
C TRP A 94 -4.37 -11.37 2.81
N ALA A 95 -4.69 -10.09 3.04
CA ALA A 95 -4.02 -9.21 3.99
C ALA A 95 -4.80 -9.07 5.31
N LYS A 96 -5.76 -9.95 5.56
CA LYS A 96 -6.57 -9.92 6.78
C LYS A 96 -5.67 -10.08 8.01
N GLY A 97 -5.84 -9.18 8.98
CA GLY A 97 -5.07 -9.18 10.23
C GLY A 97 -3.66 -8.58 10.13
N PHE A 98 -3.26 -8.01 8.98
CA PHE A 98 -1.93 -7.42 8.86
C PHE A 98 -1.79 -6.18 9.74
N THR A 99 -0.61 -6.06 10.35
CA THR A 99 -0.17 -4.87 11.06
C THR A 99 0.18 -3.79 10.05
N VAL A 100 -0.23 -2.55 10.31
CA VAL A 100 0.13 -1.39 9.49
C VAL A 100 1.04 -0.48 10.30
N ARG A 101 2.22 -0.19 9.75
CA ARG A 101 3.19 0.73 10.35
C ARG A 101 3.33 2.00 9.52
N TYR A 102 3.38 3.14 10.20
CA TYR A 102 3.65 4.44 9.59
C TYR A 102 4.65 5.20 10.46
N GLN A 103 5.75 5.64 9.84
CA GLN A 103 6.87 6.27 10.57
C GLN A 103 7.36 5.42 11.76
N GLY A 104 7.35 4.09 11.60
CA GLY A 104 7.75 3.14 12.63
C GLY A 104 6.70 2.85 13.72
N ARG A 105 5.61 3.63 13.79
CA ARG A 105 4.49 3.45 14.73
C ARG A 105 3.45 2.49 14.17
N VAL A 106 2.87 1.63 15.01
CA VAL A 106 1.75 0.76 14.62
C VAL A 106 0.44 1.56 14.63
N LEU A 107 -0.30 1.54 13.53
CA LEU A 107 -1.59 2.22 13.38
C LEU A 107 -2.79 1.25 13.32
N ARG A 108 -2.53 -0.03 13.04
CA ARG A 108 -3.50 -1.11 12.96
C ARG A 108 -2.83 -2.43 13.27
#